data_AF-A0A3E2YJV8-F1
#
_entry.id   AF-A0A3E2YJV8-F1
#
_cell.length_a   1.000
_cell.length_b   1.000
_cell.length_c   1.000
_cell.angle_alpha   90.00
_cell.angle_beta   90.00
_cell.angle_gamma   90.00
#
_symmetry.space_group_name_H-M   'P 1'
#
loop_
_entity.id
_entity.type
_entity.pdbx_description
1 polymer ?
#
loop_
_entity_poly.entity_id
_entity_poly.type
_entity_poly.pdbx_seq_one_letter_code
_entity_poly.pdbx_strand_id
1 'polypeptide(L)'
;MYHFRTKEALMVALVDEVVDGWERELTGRLHVPLSEAPQDRLRSYLDWSLSGTFDVADLVMLTDPRLRDRLTARWAERLGPWLEIPDALPSAMRGRLTSVRLIADGAWFADATGTFPLSPDERARVREVADRLLGH
;
A
#
# COMPACT_ATOMS: atom_id res chain seq x y z
N MET A 1 8.52 23.97 15.76
CA MET A 1 7.21 23.93 16.44
C MET A 1 6.24 25.08 16.06
N TYR A 2 6.55 25.95 15.08
CA TYR A 2 5.63 27.02 14.68
C TYR A 2 4.46 26.53 13.79
N HIS A 3 4.67 25.45 13.04
CA HIS A 3 3.66 24.86 12.13
C HIS A 3 2.80 23.75 12.77
N PHE A 4 3.31 23.05 13.77
CA PHE A 4 2.59 21.98 14.47
C PHE A 4 2.62 22.22 15.97
N ARG A 5 1.42 22.35 16.56
CA ARG A 5 1.23 22.65 17.99
C ARG A 5 1.50 21.45 18.89
N THR A 6 1.47 20.23 18.37
CA THR A 6 1.71 18.99 19.13
C THR A 6 2.52 17.99 18.32
N LYS A 7 3.17 17.04 19.00
CA LYS A 7 3.82 15.89 18.36
C LYS A 7 2.83 15.09 17.54
N GLU A 8 1.62 14.86 18.06
CA GLU A 8 0.57 14.14 17.34
C GLU A 8 0.23 14.81 16.00
N ALA A 9 0.03 16.14 15.99
CA ALA A 9 -0.26 16.87 14.77
C ALA A 9 0.87 16.75 13.73
N LEU A 10 2.13 16.78 14.19
CA LEU A 10 3.28 16.55 13.31
C LEU A 10 3.28 15.12 12.75
N MET A 11 3.08 14.10 13.59
CA MET A 11 3.13 12.70 13.15
C MET A 11 1.99 12.34 12.20
N VAL A 12 0.78 12.88 12.43
CA VAL A 12 -0.35 12.73 11.51
C VAL A 12 -0.05 13.39 10.17
N ALA A 13 0.54 14.58 10.16
CA ALA A 13 0.94 15.24 8.93
C ALA A 13 2.03 14.48 8.16
N LEU A 14 2.95 13.78 8.86
CA LEU A 14 3.93 12.91 8.21
C LEU A 14 3.27 11.68 7.57
N VAL A 15 2.26 11.08 8.21
CA VAL A 15 1.43 10.04 7.58
C VAL A 15 0.79 10.59 6.31
N ASP A 16 0.20 11.78 6.38
CA ASP A 16 -0.44 12.41 5.22
C ASP A 16 0.56 12.65 4.08
N GLU A 17 1.76 13.17 4.36
CA GLU A 17 2.78 13.41 3.32
C GLU A 17 3.27 12.12 2.65
N VAL A 18 3.50 11.05 3.42
CA VAL A 18 3.90 9.74 2.87
C VAL A 18 2.81 9.21 1.95
N VAL A 19 1.55 9.23 2.41
CA VAL A 19 0.43 8.74 1.59
C VAL A 19 0.19 9.63 0.37
N ASP A 20 0.36 10.96 0.47
CA ASP A 20 0.29 11.86 -0.68
C ASP A 20 1.30 11.45 -1.77
N GLY A 21 2.51 11.05 -1.36
CA GLY A 21 3.53 10.49 -2.26
C GLY A 21 3.04 9.25 -2.99
N TRP A 22 2.48 8.30 -2.24
CA TRP A 22 1.93 7.06 -2.78
C TRP A 22 0.77 7.34 -3.74
N GLU A 23 -0.16 8.22 -3.39
CA GLU A 23 -1.32 8.54 -4.21
C GLU A 23 -0.94 9.20 -5.53
N ARG A 24 0.05 10.10 -5.54
CA ARG A 24 0.59 10.69 -6.78
C ARG A 24 1.11 9.60 -7.72
N GLU A 25 1.86 8.66 -7.16
CA GLU A 25 2.45 7.55 -7.88
C GLU A 25 1.42 6.53 -8.39
N LEU A 26 0.46 6.14 -7.56
CA LEU A 26 -0.59 5.19 -7.93
C LEU A 26 -1.56 5.81 -8.95
N THR A 27 -1.91 7.09 -8.80
CA THR A 27 -2.76 7.81 -9.76
C THR A 27 -2.09 7.89 -11.13
N GLY A 28 -0.76 8.07 -11.19
CA GLY A 28 -0.02 8.05 -12.45
C GLY A 28 -0.06 6.69 -13.17
N ARG A 29 -0.37 5.59 -12.46
CA ARG A 29 -0.46 4.23 -13.02
C ARG A 29 -1.89 3.79 -13.32
N LEU A 30 -2.89 4.42 -12.70
CA LEU A 30 -4.29 4.06 -12.84
C LEU A 30 -4.91 4.84 -14.02
N HIS A 31 -5.37 4.11 -15.03
CA HIS A 31 -5.95 4.69 -16.25
C HIS A 31 -7.49 4.76 -16.21
N VAL A 32 -8.08 4.37 -15.08
CA VAL A 32 -9.53 4.32 -14.83
C VAL A 32 -9.87 5.02 -13.52
N PRO A 33 -11.11 5.49 -13.32
CA PRO A 33 -11.52 6.06 -12.04
C PRO A 33 -11.36 5.06 -10.89
N LEU A 34 -10.93 5.56 -9.72
CA LEU A 34 -10.68 4.75 -8.51
C LEU A 34 -11.89 3.90 -8.08
N SER A 35 -13.10 4.36 -8.36
CA SER A 35 -14.35 3.66 -8.01
C SER A 35 -14.74 2.52 -8.96
N GLU A 36 -14.16 2.46 -10.16
CA GLU A 36 -14.74 1.67 -11.26
C GLU A 36 -14.11 0.28 -11.42
N ALA A 37 -12.89 0.05 -10.91
CA ALA A 37 -12.22 -1.24 -11.08
C ALA A 37 -11.33 -1.63 -9.88
N PRO A 38 -11.86 -2.39 -8.91
CA PRO A 38 -11.08 -2.92 -7.78
C PRO A 38 -9.87 -3.76 -8.21
N GLN A 39 -10.00 -4.46 -9.34
CA GLN A 39 -8.91 -5.26 -9.90
C GLN A 39 -7.78 -4.38 -10.46
N ASP A 40 -8.10 -3.32 -11.19
CA ASP A 40 -7.09 -2.44 -11.78
C ASP A 40 -6.36 -1.64 -10.69
N ARG A 41 -7.08 -1.20 -9.65
CA ARG A 41 -6.46 -0.61 -8.46
C ARG A 41 -5.41 -1.52 -7.81
N LEU A 42 -5.77 -2.77 -7.57
CA LEU A 42 -4.85 -3.71 -6.94
C LEU A 42 -3.71 -4.13 -7.86
N ARG A 43 -3.94 -4.15 -9.19
CA ARG A 43 -2.86 -4.29 -10.16
C ARG A 43 -1.90 -3.09 -10.09
N SER A 44 -2.42 -1.85 -10.10
CA SER A 44 -1.58 -0.65 -9.97
C SER A 44 -0.80 -0.63 -8.66
N TYR A 45 -1.41 -1.06 -7.55
CA TYR A 45 -0.72 -1.19 -6.27
C TYR A 45 0.37 -2.26 -6.31
N LEU A 46 0.11 -3.45 -6.86
CA LEU A 46 1.10 -4.50 -7.05
C LEU A 46 2.26 -4.05 -7.95
N ASP A 47 1.97 -3.34 -9.04
CA ASP A 47 2.96 -2.77 -9.96
C ASP A 47 3.86 -1.80 -9.23
N TRP A 48 3.27 -0.90 -8.44
CA TRP A 48 4.00 0.05 -7.62
C TRP A 48 4.86 -0.65 -6.55
N SER A 49 4.31 -1.59 -5.78
CA SER A 49 5.03 -2.30 -4.72
C SER A 49 6.17 -3.18 -5.23
N LEU A 50 6.08 -3.72 -6.45
CA LEU A 50 7.13 -4.57 -7.01
C LEU A 50 8.19 -3.81 -7.84
N SER A 51 7.89 -2.59 -8.29
CA SER A 51 8.82 -1.74 -9.06
C SER A 51 9.42 -0.59 -8.26
N GLY A 52 8.82 -0.25 -7.11
CA GLY A 52 9.26 0.83 -6.23
C GLY A 52 10.50 0.48 -5.42
N THR A 53 11.03 1.50 -4.76
CA THR A 53 12.04 1.38 -3.70
C THR A 53 11.45 2.05 -2.46
N PHE A 54 11.44 1.32 -1.35
CA PHE A 54 10.82 1.76 -0.11
C PHE A 54 11.85 1.83 1.00
N ASP A 55 11.64 2.71 1.95
CA ASP A 55 12.51 2.85 3.11
C ASP A 55 11.70 2.96 4.41
N VAL A 56 12.40 3.10 5.53
CA VAL A 56 11.78 3.11 6.85
C VAL A 56 10.79 4.26 7.05
N ALA A 57 10.87 5.34 6.25
CA ALA A 57 9.93 6.45 6.29
C ALA A 57 8.52 6.02 5.83
N ASP A 58 8.41 5.01 4.96
CA ASP A 58 7.14 4.41 4.56
C ASP A 58 6.40 3.75 5.74
N LEU A 59 7.13 3.42 6.82
CA LEU A 59 6.58 2.83 8.04
C LEU A 59 6.19 3.87 9.10
N VAL A 60 6.00 5.13 8.69
CA VAL A 60 5.68 6.26 9.56
C VAL A 60 4.54 5.98 10.53
N MET A 61 3.53 5.22 10.14
CA MET A 61 2.38 4.86 10.99
C MET A 61 2.73 3.98 12.20
N LEU A 62 3.91 3.37 12.22
CA LEU A 62 4.40 2.50 13.30
C LEU A 62 5.46 3.16 14.19
N THR A 63 5.84 4.41 13.91
CA THR A 63 7.04 5.05 14.50
C THR A 63 6.85 5.60 15.93
N ASP A 64 5.63 5.72 16.43
CA ASP A 64 5.35 6.13 17.81
C ASP A 64 4.36 5.17 18.49
N PRO A 65 4.80 4.34 19.45
CA PRO A 65 3.93 3.38 20.14
C PRO A 65 2.73 4.02 20.87
N ARG A 66 2.85 5.28 21.33
CA ARG A 66 1.74 5.98 22.02
C ARG A 66 0.70 6.50 21.04
N LEU A 67 1.10 6.79 19.80
CA LEU A 67 0.23 7.29 18.75
C LEU A 67 -0.16 6.20 17.73
N ARG A 68 0.37 4.98 17.86
CA ARG A 68 0.22 3.89 16.90
C ARG A 68 -1.23 3.69 16.45
N ASP A 69 -2.19 3.66 17.36
CA ASP A 69 -3.60 3.50 16.98
C ASP A 69 -4.13 4.68 16.16
N ARG A 70 -3.77 5.91 16.53
CA ARG A 70 -4.15 7.12 15.77
C ARG A 70 -3.50 7.16 14.39
N LEU A 71 -2.21 6.84 14.29
CA LEU A 71 -1.47 6.87 13.03
C LEU A 71 -1.91 5.75 12.10
N THR A 72 -2.10 4.53 12.60
CA THR A 72 -2.62 3.40 11.81
C THR A 72 -4.08 3.61 11.37
N ALA A 73 -4.91 4.24 12.19
CA ALA A 73 -6.26 4.63 11.77
C ALA A 73 -6.24 5.65 10.62
N ARG A 74 -5.37 6.68 10.70
CA ARG A 74 -5.22 7.66 9.61
C ARG A 74 -4.67 7.01 8.34
N TRP A 75 -3.69 6.12 8.47
CA TRP A 75 -3.15 5.33 7.37
C TRP A 75 -4.24 4.51 6.66
N ALA A 76 -5.06 3.78 7.43
CA ALA A 76 -6.16 2.99 6.90
C ALA A 76 -7.23 3.85 6.22
N GLU A 77 -7.59 4.99 6.82
CA GLU A 77 -8.54 5.95 6.22
C GLU A 77 -8.05 6.44 4.85
N ARG A 78 -6.77 6.78 4.75
CA ARG A 78 -6.17 7.34 3.52
C ARG A 78 -5.97 6.30 2.42
N LEU A 79 -5.53 5.09 2.76
CA LEU A 79 -5.28 4.04 1.78
C LEU A 79 -6.51 3.15 1.50
N GLY A 80 -7.55 3.23 2.31
CA GLY A 80 -8.81 2.49 2.11
C GLY A 80 -9.37 2.63 0.69
N PRO A 81 -9.50 3.85 0.14
CA PRO A 81 -9.90 4.07 -1.24
C PRO A 81 -9.05 3.38 -2.30
N TRP A 82 -7.83 2.94 -2.01
CA TRP A 82 -6.95 2.20 -2.92
C TRP A 82 -6.96 0.69 -2.67
N LEU A 83 -7.04 0.28 -1.41
CA LEU A 83 -6.73 -1.09 -0.99
C LEU A 83 -7.92 -1.88 -0.45
N GLU A 84 -9.05 -1.23 -0.14
CA GLU A 84 -10.26 -1.93 0.30
C GLU A 84 -10.86 -2.76 -0.84
N ILE A 85 -11.19 -4.01 -0.53
CA ILE A 85 -11.81 -4.95 -1.46
C ILE A 85 -13.31 -4.99 -1.13
N PRO A 86 -14.20 -4.61 -2.07
CA PRO A 86 -15.63 -4.56 -1.80
C PRO A 86 -16.20 -5.92 -1.38
N ASP A 87 -17.00 -5.93 -0.32
CA ASP A 87 -17.65 -7.15 0.19
C ASP A 87 -18.72 -7.70 -0.77
N ALA A 88 -19.23 -6.87 -1.67
CA ALA A 88 -20.20 -7.27 -2.70
C ALA A 88 -19.59 -8.19 -3.78
N LEU A 89 -18.27 -8.29 -3.87
CA LEU A 89 -17.60 -9.18 -4.83
C LEU A 89 -17.78 -10.66 -4.43
N PRO A 90 -17.84 -11.59 -5.40
CA PRO A 90 -17.86 -13.02 -5.11
C PRO A 90 -16.67 -13.44 -4.23
N SER A 91 -16.90 -14.33 -3.26
CA SER A 91 -15.88 -14.75 -2.28
C SER A 91 -14.57 -15.23 -2.93
N ALA A 92 -14.65 -16.00 -4.02
CA ALA A 92 -13.48 -16.46 -4.76
C ALA A 92 -12.67 -15.31 -5.37
N MET A 93 -13.33 -14.27 -5.88
CA MET A 93 -12.68 -13.07 -6.41
C MET A 93 -12.05 -12.26 -5.26
N ARG A 94 -12.77 -12.06 -4.16
CA ARG A 94 -12.25 -11.38 -2.96
C ARG A 94 -10.99 -12.07 -2.44
N GLY A 95 -10.99 -13.40 -2.40
CA GLY A 95 -9.81 -14.18 -1.99
C GLY A 95 -8.59 -13.90 -2.87
N ARG A 96 -8.75 -13.95 -4.20
CA ARG A 96 -7.66 -13.65 -5.15
C ARG A 96 -7.13 -12.23 -4.99
N LEU A 97 -8.01 -11.24 -4.93
CA LEU A 97 -7.64 -9.84 -4.73
C LEU A 97 -6.94 -9.61 -3.39
N THR A 98 -7.41 -10.27 -2.33
CA THR A 98 -6.77 -10.19 -1.00
C THR A 98 -5.38 -10.79 -1.03
N SER A 99 -5.20 -11.94 -1.70
CA SER A 99 -3.87 -12.55 -1.87
C SER A 99 -2.91 -11.64 -2.63
N VAL A 100 -3.37 -10.98 -3.70
CA VAL A 100 -2.56 -10.00 -4.46
C VAL A 100 -2.15 -8.83 -3.57
N ARG A 101 -3.09 -8.28 -2.78
CA ARG A 101 -2.78 -7.21 -1.83
C ARG A 101 -1.74 -7.64 -0.80
N LEU A 102 -1.87 -8.83 -0.22
CA LEU A 102 -0.92 -9.35 0.77
C LEU A 102 0.47 -9.61 0.18
N ILE A 103 0.55 -10.04 -1.08
CA ILE A 103 1.81 -10.16 -1.81
C ILE A 103 2.48 -8.79 -1.96
N ALA A 104 1.72 -7.78 -2.39
CA ALA A 104 2.20 -6.40 -2.53
C ALA A 104 2.64 -5.82 -1.17
N ASP A 105 1.81 -5.96 -0.13
CA ASP A 105 2.10 -5.54 1.25
C ASP A 105 3.41 -6.17 1.75
N GLY A 106 3.60 -7.47 1.50
CA GLY A 106 4.80 -8.20 1.93
C GLY A 106 6.07 -7.73 1.23
N ALA A 107 6.02 -7.52 -0.09
CA ALA A 107 7.15 -7.01 -0.85
C ALA A 107 7.53 -5.59 -0.42
N TRP A 108 6.54 -4.70 -0.34
CA TRP A 108 6.72 -3.33 0.14
C TRP A 108 7.32 -3.28 1.56
N PHE A 109 6.78 -4.08 2.50
CA PHE A 109 7.25 -4.10 3.87
C PHE A 109 8.67 -4.68 4.01
N ALA A 110 9.00 -5.72 3.24
CA ALA A 110 10.35 -6.30 3.22
C ALA A 110 11.40 -5.26 2.76
N ASP A 111 11.06 -4.45 1.76
CA ASP A 111 11.90 -3.36 1.28
C ASP A 111 12.06 -2.25 2.32
N ALA A 112 10.94 -1.72 2.81
CA ALA A 112 10.92 -0.63 3.79
C ALA A 112 11.69 -0.96 5.08
N THR A 113 11.66 -2.23 5.50
CA THR A 113 12.38 -2.71 6.69
C THR A 113 13.79 -3.20 6.41
N GLY A 114 14.15 -3.46 5.15
CA GLY A 114 15.35 -4.22 4.78
C GLY A 114 15.36 -5.67 5.29
N THR A 115 14.20 -6.20 5.68
CA THR A 115 14.07 -7.55 6.27
C THR A 115 13.59 -8.52 5.21
N PHE A 116 14.49 -9.41 4.76
CA PHE A 116 14.25 -10.37 3.68
C PHE A 116 13.75 -9.74 2.37
N PRO A 117 14.41 -8.70 1.83
CA PRO A 117 14.00 -8.10 0.57
C PRO A 117 14.12 -9.12 -0.57
N LEU A 118 13.18 -9.06 -1.51
CA LEU A 118 13.19 -9.93 -2.69
C LEU A 118 14.32 -9.52 -3.64
N SER A 119 15.10 -10.51 -4.08
CA SER A 119 16.00 -10.33 -5.22
C SER A 119 15.23 -10.02 -6.50
N PRO A 120 15.86 -9.44 -7.54
CA PRO A 120 15.18 -9.14 -8.81
C PRO A 120 14.50 -10.37 -9.45
N ASP A 121 15.14 -11.54 -9.38
CA ASP A 121 14.58 -12.78 -9.93
C ASP A 121 13.37 -13.25 -9.11
N GLU A 122 13.43 -13.17 -7.77
CA GLU A 122 12.29 -13.50 -6.91
C GLU A 122 11.12 -12.54 -7.14
N ARG A 123 11.37 -11.24 -7.33
CA ARG A 123 10.31 -10.27 -7.68
C ARG A 123 9.60 -10.65 -8.97
N ALA A 124 10.35 -11.06 -10.00
CA ALA A 124 9.76 -11.52 -11.26
C ALA A 124 8.87 -12.76 -11.05
N ARG A 125 9.32 -13.73 -10.24
CA ARG A 125 8.51 -14.93 -9.91
C ARG A 125 7.28 -14.62 -9.08
N VAL A 126 7.40 -13.72 -8.12
CA VAL A 126 6.28 -13.25 -7.29
C VAL A 126 5.25 -12.53 -8.15
N ARG A 127 5.69 -11.70 -9.11
CA ARG A 127 4.83 -11.07 -10.12
C ARG A 127 4.05 -12.10 -10.93
N GLU A 128 4.73 -13.10 -11.50
CA GLU A 128 4.07 -14.18 -12.25
C GLU A 128 2.97 -14.90 -11.43
N VAL A 129 3.18 -15.09 -10.12
CA VAL A 129 2.16 -15.67 -9.23
C VAL A 129 0.97 -14.73 -9.08
N ALA A 130 1.22 -13.45 -8.84
CA ALA A 130 0.17 -12.45 -8.64
C ALA A 130 -0.65 -12.21 -9.92
N ASP A 131 -0.02 -12.20 -11.10
CA ASP A 131 -0.70 -12.06 -12.39
C ASP A 131 -1.66 -13.24 -12.63
N ARG A 132 -1.25 -14.48 -12.34
CA ARG A 132 -2.13 -15.66 -12.41
C ARG A 132 -3.34 -15.54 -11.47
N LEU A 133 -3.18 -14.93 -10.30
CA LEU A 133 -4.30 -14.69 -9.37
C LEU A 133 -5.27 -13.63 -9.93
N LEU A 134 -4.76 -12.66 -10.69
CA LEU A 134 -5.56 -11.67 -11.42
C LEU A 134 -6.17 -12.23 -12.71
N GLY A 135 -5.81 -13.45 -13.13
CA GLY A 135 -6.30 -14.08 -14.35
C GLY A 135 -5.56 -13.66 -15.62
N HIS A 136 -4.30 -13.23 -15.49
CA HIS A 136 -3.36 -12.94 -16.58
C HIS A 136 -2.24 -13.98 -16.64
#